data_AF-A0A5K1EJR2-F1
#
_entry.id   AF-A0A5K1EJR2-F1
#
_cell.length_a   1.000
_cell.length_b   1.000
_cell.length_c   1.000
_cell.angle_alpha   90.00
_cell.angle_beta   90.00
_cell.angle_gamma   90.00
#
_symmetry.space_group_name_H-M   'P 1'
#
loop_
_entity.id
_entity.type
_entity.pdbx_description
1 polymer ?
#
loop_
_entity_poly.entity_id
_entity_poly.type
_entity_poly.pdbx_seq_one_letter_code
_entity_poly.pdbx_strand_id
1 'polypeptide(L)'
;SLEVKGCGRVEQVADDHMPALKGLWLSDLNILKQLPTRLPSLELHVKHLPNWESTFTSMPCLGRAFFNNCPKMQTEVLIYAISERVGHEGQATQPQRLSVLKCKCARLGWKLLEQLPNLIELHLDPESAVLLSSQVSTFLLSLKYLYLGDNNVDEE
;
A
#
# COMPACT_ATOMS: atom_id res chain seq x y z
N SER A 1 -3.33 -17.18 4.76
CA SER A 1 -3.15 -16.32 3.58
C SER A 1 -4.33 -16.52 2.66
N LEU A 2 -4.71 -15.51 1.87
CA LEU A 2 -5.75 -15.60 0.84
C LEU A 2 -5.18 -15.04 -0.46
N GLU A 3 -5.29 -15.78 -1.55
CA GLU A 3 -4.87 -15.35 -2.88
C GLU A 3 -6.08 -15.38 -3.83
N VAL A 4 -6.28 -14.28 -4.56
CA VAL A 4 -7.33 -14.14 -5.56
C VAL A 4 -6.68 -13.67 -6.85
N LYS A 5 -6.73 -14.51 -7.88
CA LYS A 5 -6.11 -14.26 -9.17
C LYS A 5 -7.09 -14.44 -10.32
N GLY A 6 -7.03 -13.55 -11.32
CA GLY A 6 -7.77 -13.68 -12.58
C GLY A 6 -9.29 -13.65 -12.45
N CYS A 7 -9.81 -13.17 -11.32
CA CYS A 7 -11.23 -13.17 -11.03
C CYS A 7 -11.88 -11.88 -11.53
N GLY A 8 -12.51 -11.93 -12.71
CA GLY A 8 -13.15 -10.76 -13.34
C GLY A 8 -14.41 -10.22 -12.63
N ARG A 9 -14.92 -10.90 -11.59
CA ARG A 9 -16.16 -10.56 -10.89
C ARG A 9 -15.99 -10.21 -9.41
N VAL A 10 -14.76 -10.23 -8.89
CA VAL A 10 -14.52 -9.92 -7.47
C VAL A 10 -14.53 -8.41 -7.29
N GLU A 11 -15.57 -7.92 -6.62
CA GLU A 11 -15.72 -6.50 -6.29
C GLU A 11 -15.21 -6.16 -4.88
N GLN A 12 -15.27 -7.12 -3.95
CA GLN A 12 -15.00 -6.86 -2.53
C GLN A 12 -14.34 -8.08 -1.88
N VAL A 13 -13.45 -7.83 -0.93
CA VAL A 13 -12.91 -8.83 -0.01
C VAL A 13 -13.22 -8.36 1.41
N ALA A 14 -14.16 -9.04 2.07
CA ALA A 14 -14.57 -8.72 3.44
C ALA A 14 -13.71 -9.46 4.48
N ASP A 15 -13.56 -8.89 5.68
CA ASP A 15 -12.76 -9.43 6.79
C ASP A 15 -13.58 -10.03 7.94
N ASP A 16 -14.92 -9.90 7.92
CA ASP A 16 -15.83 -10.28 9.01
C ASP A 16 -15.71 -11.74 9.48
N HIS A 17 -15.19 -12.63 8.63
CA HIS A 17 -15.02 -14.05 8.93
C HIS A 17 -13.56 -14.54 8.87
N MET A 18 -12.60 -13.63 8.75
CA MET A 18 -11.18 -13.98 8.56
C MET A 18 -10.23 -13.26 9.54
N PRO A 19 -10.46 -13.30 10.86
CA PRO A 19 -9.65 -12.55 11.83
C PRO A 19 -8.18 -12.99 11.90
N ALA A 20 -7.85 -14.20 11.43
CA ALA A 20 -6.50 -14.73 11.39
C ALA A 20 -5.76 -14.45 10.06
N LEU A 21 -6.36 -13.69 9.13
CA LEU A 21 -5.76 -13.42 7.83
C LEU A 21 -4.57 -12.46 7.96
N LYS A 22 -3.37 -13.01 7.73
CA LYS A 22 -2.10 -12.25 7.78
C LYS A 22 -1.61 -11.76 6.43
N GLY A 23 -2.12 -12.31 5.33
CA GLY A 23 -1.66 -11.98 3.99
C GLY A 23 -2.77 -12.10 2.97
N LEU A 24 -2.87 -11.11 2.08
CA LEU A 24 -3.85 -11.00 1.02
C LEU A 24 -3.14 -10.67 -0.30
N TRP A 25 -3.24 -11.57 -1.28
CA TRP A 25 -2.67 -11.41 -2.61
C TRP A 25 -3.79 -11.26 -3.62
N LEU A 26 -3.79 -10.15 -4.36
CA LEU A 26 -4.81 -9.82 -5.35
C LEU A 26 -4.12 -9.56 -6.68
N SER A 27 -4.44 -10.35 -7.69
CA SER A 27 -3.86 -10.20 -9.02
C SER A 27 -4.87 -10.34 -10.15
N ASP A 28 -4.64 -9.59 -11.22
CA ASP A 28 -5.42 -9.67 -12.46
C ASP A 28 -6.94 -9.49 -12.23
N LEU A 29 -7.31 -8.53 -11.36
CA LEU A 29 -8.71 -8.21 -11.03
C LEU A 29 -9.18 -6.95 -11.76
N ASN A 30 -10.41 -6.99 -12.28
CA ASN A 30 -10.94 -5.91 -13.13
C ASN A 30 -11.89 -4.94 -12.41
N ILE A 31 -12.61 -5.39 -11.38
CA ILE A 31 -13.70 -4.63 -10.76
C ILE A 31 -13.59 -4.53 -9.24
N LEU A 32 -12.40 -4.81 -8.69
CA LEU A 32 -12.15 -4.67 -7.26
C LEU A 32 -12.45 -3.23 -6.83
N LYS A 33 -13.26 -3.06 -5.80
CA LYS A 33 -13.58 -1.77 -5.20
C LYS A 33 -13.05 -1.75 -3.78
N GLN A 34 -13.43 -2.72 -2.96
CA GLN A 34 -13.18 -2.71 -1.52
C GLN A 34 -12.17 -3.76 -1.07
N LEU A 35 -11.33 -3.35 -0.13
CA LEU A 35 -10.35 -4.17 0.58
C LEU A 35 -10.76 -4.32 2.06
N PRO A 36 -10.30 -5.38 2.74
CA PRO A 36 -10.52 -5.53 4.17
C PRO A 36 -9.79 -4.41 4.94
N THR A 37 -10.43 -3.89 6.00
CA THR A 37 -9.98 -2.67 6.70
C THR A 37 -9.57 -2.89 8.15
N ARG A 38 -10.01 -3.99 8.76
CA ARG A 38 -9.92 -4.25 10.20
C ARG A 38 -8.92 -5.35 10.56
N LEU A 39 -8.16 -5.86 9.59
CA LEU A 39 -7.21 -6.96 9.81
C LEU A 39 -5.89 -6.45 10.38
N PRO A 40 -5.52 -6.82 11.62
CA PRO A 40 -4.27 -6.38 12.23
C PRO A 40 -3.05 -7.04 11.57
N SER A 41 -2.02 -6.26 11.29
CA SER A 41 -0.76 -6.72 10.69
C SER A 41 -0.91 -7.40 9.33
N LEU A 42 -1.94 -7.02 8.56
CA LEU A 42 -2.15 -7.55 7.21
C LEU A 42 -0.96 -7.19 6.31
N GLU A 43 -0.51 -8.18 5.55
CA GLU A 43 0.37 -8.00 4.41
C GLU A 43 -0.46 -8.02 3.13
N LEU A 44 -0.54 -6.87 2.45
CA LEU A 44 -1.33 -6.69 1.25
C LEU A 44 -0.43 -6.66 0.02
N HIS A 45 -0.69 -7.56 -0.93
CA HIS A 45 -0.04 -7.61 -2.23
C HIS A 45 -1.09 -7.41 -3.33
N VAL A 46 -0.91 -6.40 -4.17
CA VAL A 46 -1.82 -6.08 -5.27
C VAL A 46 -1.01 -5.91 -6.55
N LYS A 47 -1.24 -6.77 -7.54
CA LYS A 47 -0.46 -6.84 -8.78
C LYS A 47 -1.37 -6.82 -10.00
N HIS A 48 -1.08 -5.96 -10.97
CA HIS A 48 -1.78 -5.91 -12.25
C HIS A 48 -3.29 -5.65 -12.12
N LEU A 49 -3.66 -4.54 -11.49
CA LEU A 49 -5.03 -4.06 -11.40
C LEU A 49 -5.18 -2.76 -12.23
N PRO A 50 -5.38 -2.86 -13.56
CA PRO A 50 -5.30 -1.71 -14.46
C PRO A 50 -6.44 -0.69 -14.27
N ASN A 51 -7.58 -1.12 -13.74
CA ASN A 51 -8.78 -0.30 -13.56
C ASN A 51 -9.07 0.07 -12.10
N TRP A 52 -8.18 -0.26 -11.18
CA TRP A 52 -8.44 -0.08 -9.76
C TRP A 52 -8.17 1.34 -9.30
N GLU A 53 -9.24 2.03 -8.89
CA GLU A 53 -9.19 3.42 -8.39
C GLU A 53 -9.04 3.52 -6.87
N SER A 54 -8.93 2.37 -6.18
CA SER A 54 -8.76 2.23 -4.73
C SER A 54 -9.73 3.03 -3.85
N THR A 55 -10.68 2.34 -3.21
CA THR A 55 -11.54 2.97 -2.18
C THR A 55 -11.01 2.66 -0.78
N PHE A 56 -9.80 3.10 -0.46
CA PHE A 56 -9.31 3.00 0.91
C PHE A 56 -10.11 3.96 1.80
N THR A 57 -10.71 3.44 2.86
CA THR A 57 -11.45 4.26 3.83
C THR A 57 -10.66 4.44 5.11
N SER A 58 -10.24 3.34 5.74
CA SER A 58 -9.36 3.34 6.92
C SER A 58 -8.64 2.01 7.00
N MET A 59 -7.32 1.98 6.99
CA MET A 59 -6.50 0.77 7.09
C MET A 59 -5.34 0.95 8.08
N PRO A 60 -5.63 1.35 9.32
CA PRO A 60 -4.61 1.78 10.29
C PRO A 60 -3.72 0.63 10.79
N CYS A 61 -4.13 -0.61 10.56
CA CYS A 61 -3.43 -1.80 11.01
C CYS A 61 -2.65 -2.51 9.88
N LEU A 62 -2.56 -1.89 8.70
CA LEU A 62 -1.84 -2.46 7.57
C LEU A 62 -0.35 -2.48 7.88
N GLY A 63 0.23 -3.68 8.01
CA GLY A 63 1.63 -3.83 8.41
C GLY A 63 2.59 -3.68 7.24
N ARG A 64 2.24 -4.23 6.08
CA ARG A 64 3.05 -4.21 4.86
C ARG A 64 2.15 -4.11 3.63
N ALA A 65 2.53 -3.30 2.66
CA ALA A 65 1.75 -3.09 1.45
C ALA A 65 2.63 -3.05 0.21
N PHE A 66 2.27 -3.84 -0.79
CA PHE A 66 3.00 -3.99 -2.04
C PHE A 66 2.03 -3.81 -3.20
N PHE A 67 2.27 -2.78 -4.01
CA PHE A 67 1.47 -2.42 -5.17
C PHE A 67 2.36 -2.45 -6.40
N ASN A 68 2.00 -3.26 -7.39
CA ASN A 68 2.72 -3.37 -8.64
C ASN A 68 1.76 -3.25 -9.82
N ASN A 69 2.06 -2.38 -10.77
CA ASN A 69 1.31 -2.22 -12.02
C ASN A 69 -0.18 -1.92 -11.78
N CYS A 70 -0.45 -0.94 -10.91
CA CYS A 70 -1.78 -0.44 -10.57
C CYS A 70 -1.90 1.04 -11.00
N PRO A 71 -2.02 1.34 -12.30
CA PRO A 71 -1.84 2.69 -12.85
C PRO A 71 -2.89 3.69 -12.38
N LYS A 72 -4.12 3.25 -12.04
CA LYS A 72 -5.22 4.13 -11.58
C LYS A 72 -5.31 4.26 -10.06
N MET A 73 -4.42 3.61 -9.31
CA MET A 73 -4.46 3.64 -7.85
C MET A 73 -4.20 5.05 -7.32
N GLN A 74 -5.05 5.53 -6.42
CA GLN A 74 -4.90 6.83 -5.79
C GLN A 74 -3.99 6.70 -4.57
N THR A 75 -2.69 6.95 -4.78
CA THR A 75 -1.69 6.77 -3.72
C THR A 75 -1.90 7.71 -2.54
N GLU A 76 -2.39 8.93 -2.77
CA GLU A 76 -2.71 9.87 -1.67
C GLU A 76 -3.78 9.30 -0.73
N VAL A 77 -4.85 8.71 -1.30
CA VAL A 77 -5.95 8.08 -0.55
C VAL A 77 -5.42 6.89 0.26
N LEU A 78 -4.50 6.10 -0.30
CA LEU A 78 -3.80 5.04 0.44
C LEU A 78 -3.06 5.60 1.65
N ILE A 79 -2.23 6.64 1.46
CA ILE A 79 -1.44 7.21 2.54
C ILE A 79 -2.35 7.75 3.65
N TYR A 80 -3.45 8.45 3.32
CA TYR A 80 -4.41 8.88 4.33
C TYR A 80 -5.03 7.71 5.08
N ALA A 81 -5.51 6.69 4.38
CA ALA A 81 -6.17 5.55 5.00
C ALA A 81 -5.25 4.77 5.95
N ILE A 82 -3.96 4.64 5.64
CA ILE A 82 -2.98 3.94 6.51
C ILE A 82 -2.36 4.87 7.57
N SER A 83 -2.54 6.18 7.43
CA SER A 83 -2.09 7.20 8.40
C SER A 83 -3.11 7.46 9.51
N GLU A 84 -4.40 7.22 9.24
CA GLU A 84 -5.44 7.37 10.25
C GLU A 84 -5.05 6.58 11.51
N ARG A 85 -5.02 7.27 12.66
CA ARG A 85 -4.69 6.65 13.93
C ARG A 85 -5.98 6.11 14.53
N VAL A 86 -5.99 4.85 14.94
CA VAL A 86 -7.07 4.33 15.79
C VAL A 86 -7.03 5.12 17.10
N GLY A 87 -8.08 5.90 17.37
CA GLY A 87 -8.22 6.64 18.61
C GLY A 87 -8.34 5.69 19.79
N HIS A 88 -7.51 5.92 20.81
CA HIS A 88 -7.53 5.32 22.15
C HIS A 88 -7.34 3.78 22.21
N GLU A 89 -6.22 3.37 22.82
CA GLU A 89 -5.90 2.02 23.34
C GLU A 89 -5.38 0.93 22.38
N GLY A 90 -5.45 1.10 21.07
CA GLY A 90 -4.82 0.16 20.11
C GLY A 90 -3.46 0.68 19.63
N GLN A 91 -2.38 -0.10 19.79
CA GLN A 91 -1.12 0.15 19.08
C GLN A 91 -1.40 0.27 17.58
N ALA A 92 -1.37 1.50 17.05
CA ALA A 92 -1.42 1.72 15.61
C ALA A 92 -0.14 1.14 15.00
N THR A 93 -0.22 -0.09 14.48
CA THR A 93 0.80 -0.68 13.61
C THR A 93 0.68 -0.01 12.25
N GLN A 94 1.21 1.21 12.15
CA GLN A 94 1.46 1.84 10.86
C GLN A 94 2.32 0.91 9.99
N PRO A 95 2.18 0.99 8.65
CA PRO A 95 2.93 0.14 7.75
C PRO A 95 4.42 0.36 7.91
N GLN A 96 5.13 -0.74 8.16
CA GLN A 96 6.59 -0.75 8.24
C GLN A 96 7.21 -0.78 6.85
N ARG A 97 6.49 -1.35 5.87
CA ARG A 97 6.97 -1.48 4.49
C ARG A 97 5.89 -1.05 3.51
N LEU A 98 6.27 -0.17 2.58
CA LEU A 98 5.43 0.28 1.50
C LEU A 98 6.20 0.17 0.18
N SER A 99 5.65 -0.59 -0.76
CA SER A 99 6.18 -0.72 -2.12
C SER A 99 5.12 -0.27 -3.11
N VAL A 100 5.44 0.72 -3.95
CA VAL A 100 4.56 1.24 -4.99
C VAL A 100 5.36 1.34 -6.29
N LEU A 101 5.22 0.32 -7.14
CA LEU A 101 5.97 0.14 -8.38
C LEU A 101 5.03 0.10 -9.59
N LYS A 102 5.48 0.64 -10.72
CA LYS A 102 4.74 0.76 -11.99
C LYS A 102 3.34 1.37 -11.80
N CYS A 103 3.16 2.27 -10.84
CA CYS A 103 1.87 2.90 -10.51
C CYS A 103 1.89 4.37 -10.94
N LYS A 104 1.48 4.68 -12.18
CA LYS A 104 1.60 6.02 -12.80
C LYS A 104 0.94 7.17 -12.03
N CYS A 105 -0.07 6.90 -11.21
CA CYS A 105 -0.73 7.90 -10.36
C CYS A 105 0.00 8.14 -9.01
N ALA A 106 1.12 7.47 -8.74
CA ALA A 106 1.95 7.70 -7.57
C ALA A 106 2.87 8.92 -7.74
N ARG A 107 2.30 10.04 -8.21
CA ARG A 107 2.87 11.38 -7.99
C ARG A 107 2.68 11.72 -6.51
N LEU A 108 3.39 10.98 -5.67
CA LEU A 108 3.38 11.15 -4.23
C LEU A 108 3.68 12.61 -3.90
N GLY A 109 2.73 13.31 -3.29
CA GLY A 109 3.06 14.46 -2.48
C GLY A 109 3.85 13.96 -1.28
N TRP A 110 5.19 14.03 -1.31
CA TRP A 110 6.08 13.48 -0.27
C TRP A 110 5.76 13.96 1.14
N LYS A 111 5.13 15.12 1.27
CA LYS A 111 4.56 15.64 2.53
C LYS A 111 3.58 14.66 3.19
N LEU A 112 2.92 13.81 2.41
CA LEU A 112 2.02 12.78 2.93
C LEU A 112 2.79 11.63 3.59
N LEU A 113 4.03 11.34 3.16
CA LEU A 113 4.85 10.32 3.83
C LEU A 113 5.24 10.75 5.25
N GLU A 114 5.24 12.05 5.57
CA GLU A 114 5.42 12.55 6.95
C GLU A 114 4.37 11.98 7.92
N GLN A 115 3.20 11.55 7.40
CA GLN A 115 2.13 10.91 8.18
C GLN A 115 2.46 9.46 8.56
N LEU A 116 3.54 8.89 8.01
CA LEU A 116 4.01 7.52 8.25
C LEU A 116 5.38 7.50 8.96
N PRO A 117 5.50 8.07 10.18
CA PRO A 117 6.78 8.19 10.89
C PRO A 117 7.44 6.83 11.23
N ASN A 118 6.69 5.73 11.19
CA ASN A 118 7.19 4.38 11.46
C ASN A 118 7.57 3.59 10.20
N LEU A 119 7.55 4.21 9.02
CA LEU A 119 7.94 3.54 7.78
C LEU A 119 9.45 3.20 7.83
N ILE A 120 9.77 1.92 7.67
CA ILE A 120 11.15 1.39 7.73
C ILE A 120 11.71 1.18 6.32
N GLU A 121 10.86 0.75 5.40
CA GLU A 121 11.25 0.35 4.05
C GLU A 121 10.28 0.93 3.04
N LEU A 122 10.83 1.59 2.03
CA LEU A 122 10.09 2.26 0.97
C LEU A 122 10.66 1.83 -0.39
N HIS A 123 9.80 1.28 -1.25
CA HIS A 123 10.13 0.92 -2.64
C HIS A 123 9.29 1.76 -3.60
N LEU A 124 9.94 2.44 -4.54
CA LEU A 124 9.29 3.35 -5.47
C LEU A 124 9.87 3.27 -6.87
N ASP A 125 9.08 3.65 -7.88
CA ASP A 125 9.59 3.86 -9.23
C ASP A 125 10.62 5.01 -9.24
N PRO A 126 11.63 5.00 -10.12
CA PRO A 126 12.68 6.02 -10.14
C PRO A 126 12.08 7.39 -10.49
N GLU A 127 11.09 7.42 -11.38
CA GLU A 127 10.36 8.62 -11.78
C GLU A 127 9.57 9.24 -10.61
N SER A 128 8.98 8.40 -9.75
CA SER A 128 8.40 8.84 -8.49
C SER A 128 9.50 9.35 -7.58
N ALA A 129 10.64 8.67 -7.48
CA ALA A 129 11.73 9.06 -6.61
C ALA A 129 12.46 10.35 -6.97
N VAL A 130 12.41 10.84 -8.22
CA VAL A 130 13.03 12.12 -8.61
C VAL A 130 12.54 13.30 -7.75
N LEU A 131 11.34 13.19 -7.17
CA LEU A 131 10.75 14.22 -6.34
C LEU A 131 10.97 13.99 -4.83
N LEU A 132 11.59 12.87 -4.42
CA LEU A 132 12.06 12.67 -3.05
C LEU A 132 13.15 13.70 -2.78
N SER A 133 12.76 14.77 -2.10
CA SER A 133 13.64 15.82 -1.60
C SER A 133 14.88 15.21 -0.90
N SER A 134 16.01 15.91 -0.96
CA SER A 134 17.20 15.59 -0.14
C SER A 134 16.90 15.56 1.37
N GLN A 135 15.70 15.99 1.79
CA GLN A 135 15.22 16.03 3.17
C GLN A 135 14.41 14.80 3.58
N VAL A 136 14.32 13.72 2.81
CA VAL A 136 13.60 12.49 3.23
C VAL A 136 14.00 12.00 4.62
N SER A 137 15.29 12.14 4.97
CA SER A 137 15.83 11.79 6.28
C SER A 137 15.35 12.69 7.43
N THR A 138 14.78 13.86 7.15
CA THR A 138 14.32 14.80 8.21
C THR A 138 12.93 14.48 8.72
N PHE A 139 12.11 13.79 7.92
CA PHE A 139 10.72 13.48 8.28
C PHE A 139 10.40 11.98 8.35
N LEU A 140 11.14 11.12 7.63
CA LEU A 140 11.05 9.66 7.76
C LEU A 140 12.18 9.12 8.66
N LEU A 141 12.14 9.48 9.94
CA LEU A 141 13.21 9.17 10.90
C LEU A 141 13.45 7.65 11.10
N SER A 142 12.42 6.83 10.87
CA SER A 142 12.51 5.37 10.98
C SER A 142 12.95 4.66 9.71
N LEU A 143 13.06 5.39 8.58
CA LEU A 143 13.37 4.81 7.28
C LEU A 143 14.82 4.34 7.26
N LYS A 144 15.00 3.05 7.05
CA LYS A 144 16.31 2.39 6.95
C LYS A 144 16.66 2.04 5.51
N TYR A 145 15.64 1.76 4.70
CA TYR A 145 15.82 1.27 3.35
C TYR A 145 14.93 2.02 2.37
N LEU A 146 15.57 2.60 1.35
CA LEU A 146 14.90 3.19 0.20
C LEU A 146 15.39 2.47 -1.04
N TYR A 147 14.48 1.80 -1.73
CA TYR A 147 14.78 1.10 -2.97
C TYR A 147 14.06 1.80 -4.12
N LEU A 148 14.83 2.07 -5.16
CA LEU A 148 14.30 2.62 -6.40
C LEU A 148 14.25 1.48 -7.40
N GLY A 149 13.03 0.99 -7.67
CA GLY A 149 12.82 -0.16 -8.53
C GLY A 149 13.25 0.17 -9.96
N ASP A 150 14.02 -0.70 -10.59
CA ASP A 150 14.21 -0.59 -12.03
C ASP A 150 12.93 -1.09 -12.72
N ASN A 151 12.47 -0.40 -13.77
CA ASN A 151 11.23 -0.73 -14.49
C ASN A 151 11.21 -2.16 -15.07
N ASN A 152 12.33 -2.88 -14.97
CA ASN A 152 12.61 -4.16 -15.60
C ASN A 152 12.47 -5.40 -14.70
N VAL A 153 12.19 -5.29 -13.41
CA VAL A 153 11.97 -6.51 -12.60
C VAL A 153 10.49 -6.85 -12.60
N ASP A 154 10.11 -7.77 -13.49
CA ASP A 154 8.96 -8.63 -13.26
C ASP A 154 9.32 -9.52 -12.07
N GLU A 155 9.01 -9.07 -10.85
CA GLU A 155 9.04 -9.97 -9.70
C GLU A 155 7.84 -10.93 -9.85
N GLU A 156 8.19 -12.19 -10.13
CA GLU A 156 7.35 -13.37 -10.35
C GLU A 156 6.17 -13.45 -9.37
#